data_AF-H9EY34-F1
#
_entry.id   AF-H9EY34-F1
#
_cell.length_a   1.000
_cell.length_b   1.000
_cell.length_c   1.000
_cell.angle_alpha   90.00
_cell.angle_beta   90.00
_cell.angle_gamma   90.00
#
_symmetry.space_group_name_H-M   'P 1'
#
loop_
_entity.id
_entity.type
_entity.pdbx_description
1 polymer ?
#
loop_
_entity_poly.entity_id
_entity_poly.type
_entity_poly.pdbx_seq_one_letter_code
_entity_poly.pdbx_strand_id
1 'polypeptide(L)'
;MSMSSALAMVFMGAKGNTAAQMSQALSFSKIGGEDGDIHQGFQSLLAEINRTGTQYLLKTANRLFGEKSYDFHTCFTDSCGKFYQAKLKQLDFLNDTEKS
;
A
#
# COMPACT_ATOMS: atom_id res chain seq x y z
N MET A 1 6.49 5.61 -8.76
CA MET A 1 5.69 4.38 -8.86
C MET A 1 5.74 3.56 -7.58
N SER A 2 6.82 2.83 -7.27
CA SER A 2 6.89 2.01 -6.05
C SER A 2 6.75 2.85 -4.75
N MET A 3 7.48 3.95 -4.61
CA MET A 3 7.33 4.86 -3.46
C MET A 3 5.91 5.43 -3.35
N SER A 4 5.31 5.85 -4.47
CA SER A 4 3.95 6.39 -4.50
C SER A 4 2.92 5.33 -4.10
N SER A 5 3.06 4.09 -4.55
CA SER A 5 2.19 2.98 -4.12
C SER A 5 2.36 2.66 -2.64
N ALA A 6 3.58 2.74 -2.11
CA ALA A 6 3.85 2.54 -0.68
C ALA A 6 3.17 3.62 0.16
N LEU A 7 3.32 4.89 -0.23
CA LEU A 7 2.69 6.02 0.47
C LEU A 7 1.16 6.00 0.36
N ALA A 8 0.61 5.56 -0.79
CA ALA A 8 -0.82 5.41 -0.97
C ALA A 8 -1.41 4.26 -0.12
N MET A 9 -0.67 3.16 0.07
CA MET A 9 -1.03 2.13 1.05
C MET A 9 -1.04 2.65 2.49
N VAL A 10 -0.02 3.44 2.87
CA VAL A 10 0.03 4.03 4.21
C VAL A 10 -1.14 5.00 4.41
N PHE A 11 -1.49 5.79 3.38
CA PHE A 11 -2.64 6.68 3.40
C PHE A 11 -3.96 5.94 3.63
N MET A 12 -4.14 4.74 3.05
CA MET A 12 -5.31 3.88 3.27
C MET A 12 -5.54 3.49 4.74
N GLY A 13 -4.48 3.43 5.54
CA GLY A 13 -4.55 3.14 6.97
C GLY A 13 -4.61 4.40 7.86
N ALA A 14 -4.37 5.59 7.30
CA ALA A 14 -4.33 6.84 8.05
C ALA A 14 -5.74 7.41 8.30
N LYS A 15 -5.91 8.14 9.40
CA LYS A 15 -7.14 8.87 9.72
C LYS A 15 -6.83 10.25 10.31
N GLY A 16 -7.84 11.12 10.38
CA GLY A 16 -7.73 12.44 10.98
C GLY A 16 -6.63 13.31 10.35
N ASN A 17 -5.84 13.98 11.19
CA ASN A 17 -4.80 14.90 10.74
C ASN A 17 -3.71 14.22 9.90
N THR A 18 -3.35 12.98 10.22
CA THR A 18 -2.36 12.21 9.45
C THR A 18 -2.84 11.98 8.02
N ALA A 19 -4.11 11.57 7.85
CA ALA A 19 -4.69 11.41 6.51
C ALA A 19 -4.73 12.73 5.74
N ALA A 20 -5.14 13.82 6.40
CA ALA A 20 -5.20 15.14 5.77
C ALA A 20 -3.83 15.62 5.27
N GLN A 21 -2.79 15.50 6.10
CA GLN A 21 -1.41 15.87 5.73
C GLN A 21 -0.87 15.02 4.58
N MET A 22 -1.11 13.70 4.61
CA MET A 22 -0.69 12.81 3.53
C MET A 22 -1.40 13.14 2.22
N SER A 23 -2.73 13.37 2.26
CA SER A 23 -3.51 13.74 1.09
C SER A 23 -3.01 15.04 0.44
N GLN A 24 -2.67 16.03 1.26
CA GLN A 24 -2.11 17.29 0.78
C GLN A 24 -0.71 17.10 0.18
N ALA A 25 0.21 16.46 0.90
CA ALA A 25 1.60 16.28 0.47
C ALA A 25 1.71 15.44 -0.81
N LEU A 26 0.86 14.43 -0.96
CA LEU A 26 0.82 13.55 -2.13
C LEU A 26 -0.08 14.08 -3.25
N SER A 27 -0.67 15.26 -3.07
CA SER A 27 -1.64 15.87 -4.00
C SER A 27 -2.86 15.01 -4.31
N PHE A 28 -3.22 14.07 -3.43
CA PHE A 28 -4.40 13.22 -3.59
C PHE A 28 -5.70 14.03 -3.47
N SER A 29 -5.69 15.10 -2.70
CA SER A 29 -6.81 16.05 -2.59
C SER A 29 -7.19 16.71 -3.92
N LYS A 30 -6.28 16.77 -4.90
CA LYS A 30 -6.53 17.31 -6.24
C LYS A 30 -7.09 16.27 -7.22
N ILE A 31 -7.01 14.99 -6.84
CA ILE A 31 -7.40 13.84 -7.67
C ILE A 31 -8.78 13.31 -7.21
N GLY A 32 -9.14 13.51 -5.95
CA GLY A 32 -10.42 13.11 -5.36
C GLY A 32 -11.58 14.06 -5.69
N GLY A 33 -12.06 14.01 -6.93
CA GLY A 33 -13.42 14.40 -7.32
C GLY A 33 -14.35 13.17 -7.40
N GLU A 34 -15.65 13.42 -7.57
CA GLU A 34 -16.81 12.52 -7.38
C GLU A 34 -16.76 11.09 -7.99
N ASP A 35 -15.74 10.70 -8.77
CA ASP A 35 -15.67 9.40 -9.46
C ASP A 35 -14.35 8.61 -9.28
N GLY A 36 -13.36 9.08 -8.51
CA GLY A 36 -12.02 8.47 -8.51
C GLY A 36 -11.48 8.03 -7.16
N ASP A 37 -11.75 6.79 -6.73
CA ASP A 37 -10.99 6.18 -5.65
C ASP A 37 -9.53 5.99 -6.12
N ILE A 38 -8.61 6.80 -5.59
CA ILE A 38 -7.18 6.75 -5.94
C ILE A 38 -6.58 5.35 -5.80
N HIS A 39 -7.11 4.55 -4.88
CA HIS A 39 -6.68 3.19 -4.65
C HIS A 39 -7.04 2.26 -5.82
N GLN A 40 -8.18 2.49 -6.49
CA GLN A 40 -8.53 1.81 -7.74
C GLN A 40 -7.58 2.17 -8.89
N GLY A 41 -7.16 3.44 -8.96
CA GLY A 41 -6.14 3.88 -9.92
C GLY A 41 -4.82 3.12 -9.74
N PHE A 42 -4.35 2.99 -8.49
CA PHE A 42 -3.16 2.19 -8.18
C PHE A 42 -3.34 0.70 -8.45
N GLN A 43 -4.54 0.15 -8.21
CA GLN A 43 -4.84 -1.25 -8.50
C GLN A 43 -4.67 -1.57 -9.98
N SER A 44 -5.30 -0.79 -10.86
CA SER A 44 -5.21 -0.95 -12.32
C SER A 44 -3.77 -0.82 -12.80
N LEU A 45 -3.05 0.17 -12.26
CA LEU A 45 -1.67 0.44 -12.61
C LEU A 45 -0.72 -0.70 -12.22
N LEU A 46 -0.85 -1.24 -11.00
CA LEU A 46 -0.05 -2.36 -10.54
C LEU A 46 -0.36 -3.65 -11.29
N ALA A 47 -1.62 -3.86 -11.68
CA ALA A 47 -2.02 -4.99 -12.51
C ALA A 47 -1.36 -4.92 -13.90
N GLU A 48 -1.35 -3.75 -14.54
CA GLU A 48 -0.71 -3.57 -15.86
C GLU A 48 0.82 -3.69 -15.77
N ILE A 49 1.44 -3.12 -14.74
CA ILE A 49 2.90 -3.21 -14.53
C ILE A 49 3.35 -4.66 -14.33
N ASN A 50 2.59 -5.45 -13.57
CA ASN A 50 2.94 -6.85 -13.28
C ASN A 50 2.40 -7.83 -14.34
N ARG A 51 1.86 -7.33 -15.45
CA ARG A 51 1.28 -8.15 -16.52
C ARG A 51 2.35 -9.02 -17.17
N THR A 52 2.05 -10.30 -17.34
CA THR A 52 2.90 -11.26 -18.06
C THR A 52 2.63 -11.23 -19.56
N GLY A 53 3.60 -11.67 -20.37
CA GLY A 53 3.45 -11.74 -21.83
C GLY A 53 3.63 -10.42 -22.57
N THR A 54 4.22 -9.41 -21.91
CA THR A 54 4.67 -8.17 -22.55
C THR A 54 6.08 -8.35 -23.14
N GLN A 55 6.51 -7.42 -23.99
CA GLN A 55 7.86 -7.41 -24.56
C GLN A 55 8.95 -6.97 -23.56
N TYR A 56 8.55 -6.64 -22.32
CA TYR A 56 9.42 -6.15 -21.26
C TYR A 56 9.20 -6.97 -19.98
N LEU A 57 10.18 -6.99 -19.08
CA LEU A 57 10.01 -7.56 -17.74
C LEU A 57 10.06 -6.45 -16.70
N LEU A 58 8.90 -6.10 -16.18
CA LEU A 58 8.78 -5.19 -15.04
C LEU A 58 8.03 -5.92 -13.93
N LYS A 59 8.56 -5.86 -12.70
CA LYS A 59 7.95 -6.49 -11.53
C LYS A 59 8.02 -5.54 -10.36
N THR A 60 6.89 -5.35 -9.71
CA THR A 60 6.77 -4.58 -8.48
C THR A 60 6.11 -5.46 -7.42
N ALA A 61 6.71 -5.49 -6.24
CA ALA A 61 6.18 -6.23 -5.10
C ALA A 61 6.24 -5.32 -3.89
N ASN A 62 5.08 -5.12 -3.27
CA ASN A 62 4.98 -4.45 -1.99
C ASN A 62 4.54 -5.49 -0.95
N ARG A 63 5.01 -5.34 0.29
CA ARG A 63 4.63 -6.21 1.40
C ARG A 63 4.55 -5.40 2.68
N LEU A 64 3.58 -5.73 3.52
CA LEU A 64 3.50 -5.20 4.87
C LEU A 64 4.17 -6.20 5.80
N PHE A 65 5.04 -5.71 6.66
CA PHE A 65 5.61 -6.48 7.75
C PHE A 65 5.17 -5.84 9.07
N GLY A 66 4.54 -6.64 9.92
CA GLY A 66 4.03 -6.19 11.20
C GLY A 66 4.55 -7.08 12.31
N GLU A 67 4.74 -6.51 13.49
CA GLU A 67 5.05 -7.29 14.68
C GLU A 67 3.87 -8.22 15.02
N LYS A 68 4.15 -9.49 15.30
CA LYS A 68 3.14 -10.53 15.54
C LYS A 68 2.33 -10.31 16.79
N SER A 69 2.83 -9.55 17.76
CA SER A 69 2.11 -9.24 19.00
C SER A 69 0.96 -8.23 18.82
N TYR A 70 0.83 -7.60 17.65
CA TYR A 70 -0.25 -6.67 17.36
C TYR A 70 -1.33 -7.26 16.48
N ASP A 71 -2.57 -6.90 16.80
CA ASP A 71 -3.72 -7.15 15.96
C ASP A 71 -3.86 -6.03 14.92
N PHE A 72 -3.93 -6.43 13.65
CA PHE A 72 -4.15 -5.52 12.54
C PHE A 72 -5.61 -5.54 12.13
N HIS A 73 -6.17 -4.37 11.85
CA HIS A 73 -7.54 -4.28 11.33
C HIS A 73 -7.66 -5.00 9.98
N THR A 74 -8.56 -5.98 9.90
CA THR A 74 -8.80 -6.79 8.70
C THR A 74 -9.18 -5.93 7.50
N CYS A 75 -10.03 -4.92 7.70
CA CYS A 75 -10.41 -3.98 6.64
C CYS A 75 -9.18 -3.29 5.99
N PHE A 76 -8.15 -2.99 6.78
CA PHE A 76 -6.91 -2.40 6.26
C PHE A 76 -6.09 -3.43 5.50
N THR A 77 -5.84 -4.61 6.09
CA THR A 77 -5.02 -5.64 5.45
C THR A 77 -5.66 -6.16 4.16
N ASP A 78 -6.98 -6.30 4.13
CA ASP A 78 -7.74 -6.74 2.96
C ASP A 78 -7.71 -5.69 1.86
N SER A 79 -7.84 -4.41 2.21
CA SER A 79 -7.75 -3.32 1.24
C SER A 79 -6.33 -3.21 0.66
N CYS A 80 -5.28 -3.36 1.47
CA CYS A 80 -3.91 -3.44 0.97
C CYS A 80 -3.68 -4.64 0.04
N GLY A 81 -4.24 -5.80 0.37
CA GLY A 81 -4.20 -6.97 -0.50
C GLY A 81 -4.91 -6.74 -1.83
N LYS A 82 -6.11 -6.15 -1.79
CA LYS A 82 -6.96 -5.90 -2.97
C LYS A 82 -6.36 -4.86 -3.92
N PHE A 83 -6.01 -3.69 -3.39
CA PHE A 83 -5.62 -2.55 -4.23
C PHE A 83 -4.13 -2.54 -4.57
N TYR A 84 -3.29 -3.17 -3.75
CA TYR A 84 -1.84 -3.06 -3.87
C TYR A 84 -1.10 -4.39 -3.98
N GLN A 85 -1.83 -5.51 -3.98
CA GLN A 85 -1.24 -6.86 -3.98
C GLN A 85 -0.27 -7.07 -2.79
N ALA A 86 -0.44 -6.29 -1.72
CA ALA A 86 0.44 -6.24 -0.58
C ALA A 86 -0.18 -6.99 0.60
N LYS A 87 0.35 -8.19 0.87
CA LYS A 87 -0.08 -9.00 2.01
C LYS A 87 0.69 -8.63 3.28
N LEU A 88 0.02 -8.71 4.43
CA LEU A 88 0.67 -8.64 5.73
C LEU A 88 1.41 -9.96 6.02
N LYS A 89 2.67 -9.83 6.42
CA LYS A 89 3.43 -10.90 7.07
C LYS A 89 3.72 -10.46 8.50
N GLN A 90 3.24 -11.24 9.47
CA GLN A 90 3.59 -11.04 10.86
C GLN A 90 4.97 -11.67 11.13
N LEU A 91 5.83 -10.92 11.82
CA LEU A 91 7.20 -11.29 12.20
C LEU A 91 7.41 -11.02 13.69
N ASP A 92 8.42 -11.64 14.29
CA ASP A 92 8.80 -11.44 15.68
C ASP A 92 9.97 -10.44 15.77
N PHE A 93 9.69 -9.17 15.54
CA PHE A 93 10.67 -8.10 15.68
C PHE A 93 11.16 -7.91 17.13
N LEU A 94 10.41 -8.41 18.12
CA LEU A 94 10.83 -8.34 19.52
C LEU A 94 11.97 -9.31 19.85
N ASN A 95 11.90 -10.56 19.35
CA ASN A 95 12.86 -11.61 19.71
C ASN A 95 13.82 -11.98 18.57
N ASP A 96 13.53 -11.60 17.33
CA ASP A 96 14.35 -11.88 16.15
C ASP A 96 14.76 -10.56 15.48
N THR A 97 15.45 -9.72 16.26
CA THR A 97 16.03 -8.47 15.76
C THR A 97 17.15 -8.78 14.76
N GLU A 98 17.37 -7.85 13.82
CA GLU A 98 18.43 -7.98 12.82
C GLU A 98 19.79 -8.24 13.49
N LYS A 99 20.43 -9.33 13.11
CA LYS A 99 21.80 -9.63 13.55
C LYS A 99 22.75 -8.67 12.84
N SER A 100 23.40 -7.81 13.62
CA SER A 100 24.40 -6.86 13.12
C SER A 100 25.71 -7.53 12.69
#